data_AF-A0A2V9VTE5-F1
#
_entry.id   AF-A0A2V9VTE5-F1
#
_cell.length_a   1.000
_cell.length_b   1.000
_cell.length_c   1.000
_cell.angle_alpha   90.00
_cell.angle_beta   90.00
_cell.angle_gamma   90.00
#
_symmetry.space_group_name_H-M   'P 1'
#
loop_
_entity.id
_entity.type
_entity.pdbx_description
1 polymer ?
#
loop_
_entity_poly.entity_id
_entity_poly.type
_entity_poly.pdbx_seq_one_letter_code
_entity_poly.pdbx_strand_id
1 'polypeptide(L)'
;MANEQKPKHSQRAMRYRRVDVADLDRGRRGKHHDLVQGILEELRAAPPGAALEIPLSEVGIELANLRSAVHRASAGSGITIETLADERNFYVWRKDALSQK
;
A
#
# COMPACT_ATOMS: atom_id res chain seq x y z
N MET A 1 47.12 -44.21 5.25
CA MET A 1 46.72 -43.18 4.27
C MET A 1 45.20 -43.06 4.32
N ALA A 2 44.67 -41.87 4.04
CA ALA A 2 43.27 -41.43 4.15
C ALA A 2 42.88 -40.85 5.52
N ASN A 3 42.84 -39.52 5.59
CA ASN A 3 41.89 -38.84 6.47
C ASN A 3 41.09 -37.85 5.61
N GLU A 4 39.78 -38.04 5.63
CA GLU A 4 38.78 -37.36 4.83
C GLU A 4 38.71 -35.86 5.14
N GLN A 5 38.78 -35.04 4.10
CA GLN A 5 38.52 -33.62 4.19
C GLN A 5 37.01 -33.39 4.18
N LYS A 6 36.42 -33.13 5.35
CA LYS A 6 35.02 -32.68 5.45
C LYS A 6 34.95 -31.19 5.09
N PRO A 7 34.16 -30.76 4.10
CA PRO A 7 34.13 -29.36 3.69
C PRO A 7 33.49 -28.50 4.79
N LYS A 8 34.30 -27.61 5.36
CA LYS A 8 33.89 -26.58 6.32
C LYS A 8 33.05 -25.55 5.57
N HIS A 9 31.73 -25.74 5.55
CA HIS A 9 30.79 -24.77 5.00
C HIS A 9 30.89 -23.50 5.85
N SER A 10 31.67 -22.54 5.37
CA SER A 10 31.77 -21.20 5.95
C SER A 10 30.40 -20.53 5.83
N GLN A 11 29.56 -20.72 6.84
CA GLN A 11 28.32 -19.99 7.03
C GLN A 11 28.70 -18.49 7.03
N ARG A 12 28.43 -17.81 5.91
CA ARG A 12 28.55 -16.35 5.83
C ARG A 12 27.74 -15.78 6.99
N ALA A 13 28.40 -15.04 7.87
CA ALA A 13 27.74 -14.36 8.98
C ALA A 13 26.57 -13.55 8.41
N MET A 14 25.36 -13.88 8.84
CA MET A 14 24.17 -13.19 8.35
C MET A 14 24.23 -11.73 8.80
N ARG A 15 24.13 -10.80 7.84
CA ARG A 15 24.18 -9.35 8.10
C ARG A 15 23.03 -8.83 8.95
N TYR A 16 21.92 -9.58 9.03
CA TYR A 16 20.68 -9.16 9.68
C TYR A 16 20.14 -10.25 10.60
N ARG A 17 19.58 -9.84 11.74
CA ARG A 17 18.91 -10.73 12.69
C ARG A 17 17.54 -11.14 12.15
N ARG A 18 17.22 -12.45 12.22
CA ARG A 18 15.87 -12.97 11.98
C ARG A 18 15.05 -12.84 13.27
N VAL A 19 13.80 -12.42 13.15
CA VAL A 19 12.84 -12.30 14.27
C VAL A 19 11.57 -13.06 13.91
N ASP A 20 10.87 -13.58 14.91
CA ASP A 20 9.56 -14.19 14.69
C ASP A 20 8.57 -13.10 14.28
N VAL A 21 7.73 -13.44 13.31
CA VAL A 21 6.71 -12.55 12.79
C VAL A 21 5.57 -12.33 13.80
N ALA A 22 5.35 -13.28 14.72
CA ALA A 22 4.40 -13.16 15.81
C ALA A 22 4.82 -12.12 16.86
N ASP A 23 6.13 -11.89 17.03
CA ASP A 23 6.68 -10.91 17.96
C ASP A 23 6.66 -9.47 17.42
N LEU A 24 6.27 -9.30 16.15
CA LEU A 24 6.17 -7.98 15.53
C LEU A 24 4.82 -7.35 15.87
N ASP A 25 4.84 -6.22 16.56
CA ASP A 25 3.68 -5.35 16.68
C ASP A 25 3.33 -4.76 15.30
N ARG A 26 2.28 -5.32 14.68
CA ARG A 26 1.77 -4.90 13.38
C ARG A 26 0.78 -3.72 13.48
N GLY A 27 0.48 -3.24 14.68
CA GLY A 27 -0.60 -2.29 14.97
C GLY A 27 -0.31 -0.83 14.60
N ARG A 28 0.75 -0.54 13.85
CA ARG A 28 1.12 0.84 13.54
C ARG A 28 0.17 1.43 12.49
N ARG A 29 -0.92 2.06 12.96
CA ARG A 29 -1.70 3.00 12.15
C ARG A 29 -0.78 4.17 11.80
N GLY A 30 -0.42 4.26 10.51
CA GLY A 30 0.38 5.37 10.02
C GLY A 30 -0.36 6.70 10.18
N LYS A 31 0.37 7.81 10.18
CA LYS A 31 -0.18 9.18 10.34
C LYS A 31 -1.33 9.50 9.38
N HIS A 32 -1.37 8.84 8.22
CA HIS A 32 -2.36 9.07 7.17
C HIS A 32 -3.46 7.99 7.12
N HIS A 33 -3.57 7.14 8.15
CA HIS A 33 -4.54 6.04 8.17
C HIS A 33 -5.98 6.55 8.02
N ASP A 34 -6.39 7.52 8.84
CA ASP A 34 -7.77 7.99 8.90
C ASP A 34 -8.19 8.66 7.58
N LEU A 35 -7.32 9.50 7.01
CA LEU A 35 -7.51 10.08 5.69
C LEU A 35 -7.75 8.99 4.62
N VAL A 36 -6.89 7.98 4.58
CA VAL A 36 -6.96 6.94 3.55
C VAL A 36 -8.19 6.05 3.76
N GLN A 37 -8.59 5.79 5.02
CA GLN A 37 -9.85 5.11 5.31
C GLN A 37 -11.05 5.94 4.84
N GLY A 38 -11.08 7.24 5.12
CA GLY A 38 -12.15 8.13 4.65
C GLY A 38 -12.29 8.12 3.12
N ILE A 39 -11.17 8.22 2.39
CA ILE A 39 -11.16 8.09 0.92
C ILE A 39 -11.77 6.76 0.46
N LEU A 40 -11.47 5.64 1.14
CA LEU A 40 -12.02 4.35 0.78
C LEU A 40 -13.52 4.22 1.07
N GLU A 41 -13.98 4.78 2.18
CA GLU A 41 -15.41 4.81 2.51
C GLU A 41 -16.19 5.61 1.46
N GLU A 42 -15.69 6.78 1.07
CA GLU A 42 -16.28 7.58 0.00
C GLU A 42 -16.24 6.87 -1.35
N LEU A 43 -15.13 6.18 -1.69
CA LEU A 43 -15.03 5.38 -2.91
C LEU A 43 -16.06 4.23 -2.95
N ARG A 44 -16.41 3.64 -1.81
CA ARG A 44 -17.45 2.61 -1.73
C ARG A 44 -18.84 3.21 -1.96
N ALA A 45 -19.10 4.41 -1.44
CA ALA A 45 -20.36 5.11 -1.60
C ALA A 45 -20.53 5.76 -2.98
N ALA A 46 -19.43 6.02 -3.69
CA ALA A 46 -19.45 6.66 -5.00
C ALA A 46 -20.24 5.83 -6.03
N PRO A 47 -21.07 6.49 -6.86
CA PRO A 47 -21.82 5.81 -7.91
C PRO A 47 -20.89 5.30 -9.02
N PRO A 48 -21.33 4.31 -9.81
CA PRO A 48 -20.58 3.86 -10.98
C PRO A 48 -20.25 5.01 -11.93
N GLY A 49 -19.04 5.03 -12.50
CA GLY A 49 -18.54 6.09 -13.36
C GLY A 49 -18.08 7.37 -12.67
N ALA A 50 -18.23 7.50 -11.33
CA ALA A 50 -17.75 8.67 -10.61
C ALA A 50 -16.33 8.50 -10.07
N ALA A 51 -15.57 9.60 -10.08
CA ALA A 51 -14.27 9.74 -9.43
C ALA A 51 -14.38 10.69 -8.23
N LEU A 52 -13.59 10.42 -7.20
CA LEU A 52 -13.31 11.40 -6.16
C LEU A 52 -12.20 12.33 -6.64
N GLU A 53 -12.39 13.63 -6.42
CA GLU A 53 -11.38 14.67 -6.61
C GLU A 53 -10.86 15.08 -5.22
N ILE A 54 -9.55 14.92 -5.00
CA ILE A 54 -8.91 15.18 -3.71
C ILE A 54 -7.88 16.31 -3.90
N PRO A 55 -8.15 17.52 -3.36
CA PRO A 55 -7.21 18.65 -3.44
C PRO A 55 -5.93 18.38 -2.65
N LEU A 56 -4.78 18.29 -3.31
CA LEU A 56 -3.50 17.96 -2.68
C LEU A 56 -3.08 18.98 -1.61
N SER A 57 -3.52 20.23 -1.72
CA SER A 57 -3.29 21.29 -0.74
C SER A 57 -3.90 21.01 0.62
N GLU A 58 -4.97 20.21 0.70
CA GLU A 58 -5.70 19.93 1.94
C GLU A 58 -5.17 18.68 2.65
N VAL A 59 -4.47 17.81 1.93
CA VAL A 59 -4.07 16.48 2.43
C VAL A 59 -2.77 16.52 3.25
N GLY A 60 -1.89 17.51 3.01
CA GLY A 60 -0.62 17.65 3.73
C GLY A 60 0.35 16.47 3.57
N ILE A 61 0.20 15.68 2.52
CA ILE A 61 1.03 14.53 2.16
C ILE A 61 1.44 14.65 0.69
N GLU A 62 2.65 14.20 0.35
CA GLU A 62 3.09 14.15 -1.03
C GLU A 62 2.25 13.17 -1.86
N LEU A 63 1.98 13.54 -3.12
CA LEU A 63 1.17 12.76 -4.07
C LEU A 63 1.62 11.29 -4.18
N ALA A 64 2.92 11.03 -4.25
CA ALA A 64 3.45 9.68 -4.36
C ALA A 64 3.11 8.82 -3.13
N ASN A 65 3.17 9.42 -1.93
CA ASN A 65 2.82 8.77 -0.68
C ASN A 65 1.30 8.57 -0.56
N LEU A 66 0.50 9.55 -0.99
CA LEU A 66 -0.97 9.42 -1.05
C LEU A 66 -1.38 8.27 -1.97
N ARG A 67 -0.89 8.30 -3.21
CA ARG A 67 -1.19 7.28 -4.23
C ARG A 67 -0.82 5.88 -3.73
N SER A 68 0.37 5.72 -3.16
CA SER A 68 0.82 4.45 -2.59
C SER A 68 -0.07 3.99 -1.43
N ALA A 69 -0.43 4.90 -0.52
CA ALA A 69 -1.30 4.57 0.61
C ALA A 69 -2.71 4.16 0.17
N VAL A 70 -3.31 4.90 -0.77
CA VAL A 70 -4.64 4.61 -1.32
C VAL A 70 -4.65 3.27 -2.06
N HIS A 71 -3.67 2.99 -2.93
CA HIS A 71 -3.56 1.69 -3.61
C HIS A 71 -3.41 0.51 -2.64
N ARG A 72 -2.58 0.68 -1.60
CA ARG A 72 -2.40 -0.39 -0.61
C ARG A 72 -3.67 -0.65 0.18
N ALA A 73 -4.35 0.40 0.59
CA ALA A 73 -5.57 0.29 1.37
C ALA A 73 -6.74 -0.26 0.53
N SER A 74 -6.83 0.13 -0.75
CA SER A 74 -7.83 -0.40 -1.67
C SER A 74 -7.60 -1.89 -1.95
N ALA A 75 -6.34 -2.30 -2.18
CA ALA A 75 -5.99 -3.71 -2.35
C ALA A 75 -6.32 -4.55 -1.10
N GLY A 76 -6.01 -4.04 0.09
CA GLY A 76 -6.40 -4.69 1.35
C GLY A 76 -7.91 -4.77 1.58
N SER A 77 -8.66 -3.89 0.91
CA SER A 77 -10.13 -3.79 0.98
C SER A 77 -10.86 -4.53 -0.15
N GLY A 78 -10.12 -5.17 -1.07
CA GLY A 78 -10.68 -5.84 -2.26
C GLY A 78 -11.23 -4.89 -3.32
N ILE A 79 -10.90 -3.60 -3.28
CA ILE A 79 -11.37 -2.60 -4.24
C ILE A 79 -10.29 -2.37 -5.30
N THR A 80 -10.65 -2.65 -6.55
CA THR A 80 -9.80 -2.30 -7.70
C THR A 80 -10.06 -0.85 -8.08
N ILE A 81 -9.01 -0.05 -8.12
CA ILE A 81 -9.08 1.38 -8.41
C ILE A 81 -8.19 1.76 -9.59
N GLU A 82 -8.50 2.91 -10.18
CA GLU A 82 -7.61 3.63 -11.08
C GLU A 82 -7.42 5.05 -10.54
N THR A 83 -6.29 5.66 -10.92
CA THR A 83 -5.91 6.97 -10.40
C THR A 83 -5.37 7.86 -11.51
N LEU A 84 -5.69 9.14 -11.43
CA LEU A 84 -5.07 10.21 -12.21
C LEU A 84 -4.59 11.28 -11.24
N ALA A 85 -3.58 12.06 -11.61
CA ALA A 85 -3.20 13.23 -10.83
C ALA A 85 -2.70 14.33 -11.75
N ASP A 86 -2.95 15.55 -11.34
CA ASP A 86 -2.36 16.75 -11.90
C ASP A 86 -1.60 17.52 -10.80
N GLU A 87 -1.26 18.78 -11.06
CA GLU A 87 -0.51 19.63 -10.12
C GLU A 87 -1.29 19.99 -8.85
N ARG A 88 -2.63 19.93 -8.89
CA ARG A 88 -3.53 20.40 -7.83
C ARG A 88 -4.27 19.25 -7.16
N ASN A 89 -4.66 18.26 -7.94
CA ASN A 89 -5.65 17.28 -7.55
C ASN A 89 -5.16 15.85 -7.77
N PHE A 90 -5.60 14.96 -6.88
CA PHE A 90 -5.54 13.52 -7.04
C PHE A 90 -6.94 12.97 -7.29
N TYR A 91 -7.11 12.27 -8.40
CA TYR A 91 -8.38 11.66 -8.78
C TYR A 91 -8.30 10.15 -8.60
N VAL A 92 -9.35 9.56 -8.03
CA VAL A 92 -9.44 8.11 -7.83
C VAL A 92 -10.86 7.63 -8.04
N TRP A 93 -11.02 6.50 -8.74
CA TRP A 93 -12.31 5.86 -8.98
C TRP A 93 -12.18 4.34 -8.93
N ARG A 94 -13.31 3.65 -8.75
CA ARG A 94 -13.32 2.18 -8.82
C ARG A 94 -13.34 1.72 -10.28
N LYS A 95 -12.64 0.63 -10.60
CA LYS A 95 -12.51 0.14 -11.98
C LYS A 95 -13.73 -0.65 -12.46
N ASP A 96 -14.41 -1.35 -11.56
CA ASP A 96 -15.69 -2.03 -11.81
C ASP A 96 -16.80 -1.05 -12.20
N ALA A 97 -16.68 0.21 -11.79
CA ALA A 97 -17.60 1.31 -12.08
C ALA A 97 -17.69 1.68 -13.57
N LEU A 98 -16.69 1.33 -14.39
CA LEU A 98 -16.64 1.62 -15.83
C LEU A 98 -17.15 0.45 -16.69
N SER A 99 -17.46 -0.70 -16.10
CA SER A 99 -17.81 -1.93 -16.83
C SER A 99 -19.32 -2.20 -16.91
N GLN A 100 -20.15 -1.17 -16.94
CA GLN A 100 -21.56 -1.28 -17.30
C GLN A 100 -21.69 -1.06 -18.81
N LYS A 101 -21.43 -2.10 -19.61
CA LYS A 101 -21.66 -2.08 -21.07
C LYS A 101 -22.34 -3.36 -21.51
#